data_AF-A0A3P6LCE1-F1
#
_entry.id   AF-A0A3P6LCE1-F1
#
_cell.length_a   1.000
_cell.length_b   1.000
_cell.length_c   1.000
_cell.angle_alpha   90.00
_cell.angle_beta   90.00
_cell.angle_gamma   90.00
#
_symmetry.space_group_name_H-M   'P 1'
#
loop_
_entity.id
_entity.type
_entity.pdbx_description
1 polymer ?
#
loop_
_entity_poly.entity_id
_entity_poly.type
_entity_poly.pdbx_seq_one_letter_code
_entity_poly.pdbx_strand_id
1 'polypeptide(L)'
;MIIKASGGGGGRGMRVVRGDAELAQSISMTRAEAKAAFSNDMVYMEKYLENPRHVEIQVLADGQGNAIYLAERDCSMQRRHQKVVEEAPAPGITPELRRYIGERCAKACVDIGYRGAGTFEFLFETASSISSK
;
A
#
# COMPACT_ATOMS: atom_id res chain seq x y z
N MET A 1 10.62 -10.86 -4.40
CA MET A 1 10.48 -9.74 -3.43
C MET A 1 10.47 -8.43 -4.20
N ILE A 2 10.12 -7.32 -3.56
CA ILE A 2 10.23 -5.98 -4.16
C ILE A 2 11.04 -5.07 -3.23
N ILE A 3 11.95 -4.29 -3.83
CA ILE A 3 12.75 -3.26 -3.16
C ILE A 3 12.06 -1.93 -3.40
N LYS A 4 11.90 -1.11 -2.37
CA LYS A 4 11.24 0.19 -2.44
C LYS A 4 12.04 1.27 -1.74
N ALA A 5 12.04 2.47 -2.31
CA ALA A 5 12.58 3.67 -1.70
C ALA A 5 11.72 4.11 -0.51
N SER A 6 12.33 4.40 0.64
CA SER A 6 11.61 4.80 1.86
C SER A 6 10.92 6.16 1.74
N GLY A 7 11.47 7.07 0.94
CA GLY A 7 10.88 8.38 0.65
C GLY A 7 10.13 8.44 -0.68
N GLY A 8 9.91 7.29 -1.32
CA GLY A 8 9.31 7.22 -2.66
C GLY A 8 7.80 7.40 -2.66
N GLY A 9 7.26 7.85 -3.80
CA GLY A 9 5.82 8.00 -4.05
C GLY A 9 5.51 8.03 -5.54
N GLY A 10 4.26 7.73 -5.90
CA GLY A 10 3.79 7.82 -7.29
C GLY A 10 4.43 6.83 -8.27
N GLY A 11 4.82 5.64 -7.80
CA GLY A 11 5.29 4.57 -8.69
C GLY A 11 6.79 4.55 -9.01
N ARG A 12 7.59 5.40 -8.36
CA ARG A 12 9.04 5.53 -8.62
C ARG A 12 9.88 4.94 -7.50
N GLY A 13 11.11 4.51 -7.82
CA GLY A 13 12.02 3.93 -6.83
C GLY A 13 11.60 2.54 -6.33
N MET A 14 11.07 1.69 -7.21
CA MET A 14 10.66 0.32 -6.89
C MET A 14 11.19 -0.68 -7.92
N ARG A 15 11.68 -1.85 -7.47
CA ARG A 15 12.16 -2.93 -8.36
C ARG A 15 11.79 -4.31 -7.83
N VAL A 16 11.25 -5.16 -8.71
CA VAL A 16 10.97 -6.57 -8.42
C VAL A 16 12.24 -7.38 -8.57
N VAL A 17 12.53 -8.24 -7.59
CA VAL A 17 13.68 -9.18 -7.57
C VAL A 17 13.15 -10.59 -7.53
N ARG A 18 13.51 -11.40 -8.53
CA ARG A 18 13.01 -12.79 -8.67
C ARG A 18 14.01 -13.85 -8.20
N GLY A 19 15.28 -13.51 -8.06
CA GLY A 19 16.29 -14.41 -7.51
C GLY A 19 17.48 -13.68 -6.89
N ASP A 20 18.29 -14.43 -6.14
CA ASP A 20 19.40 -13.89 -5.34
C ASP A 20 20.47 -13.19 -6.17
N ALA A 21 20.72 -13.68 -7.39
CA ALA A 21 21.71 -13.11 -8.31
C ALA A 21 21.39 -11.64 -8.69
N GLU A 22 20.12 -11.25 -8.70
CA GLU A 22 19.66 -9.91 -9.09
C GLU A 22 19.63 -8.92 -7.91
N LEU A 23 19.74 -9.43 -6.68
CA LEU A 23 19.44 -8.67 -5.46
C LEU A 23 20.39 -7.48 -5.27
N ALA A 24 21.71 -7.73 -5.29
CA ALA A 24 22.71 -6.71 -5.01
C ALA A 24 22.67 -5.56 -6.03
N GLN A 25 22.49 -5.89 -7.31
CA GLN A 25 22.33 -4.90 -8.37
C GLN A 25 21.04 -4.10 -8.19
N SER A 26 19.92 -4.77 -7.91
CA SER A 26 18.62 -4.12 -7.74
C SER A 26 18.58 -3.17 -6.54
N ILE A 27 19.27 -3.52 -5.44
CA ILE A 27 19.45 -2.62 -4.28
C ILE A 27 20.22 -1.38 -4.73
N SER A 28 21.40 -1.58 -5.35
CA SER A 28 22.28 -0.48 -5.75
C SER A 28 21.60 0.52 -6.68
N MET A 29 20.88 0.01 -7.69
CA MET A 29 20.11 0.83 -8.62
C MET A 29 18.98 1.59 -7.94
N THR A 30 18.25 0.93 -7.03
CA THR A 30 17.12 1.57 -6.33
C THR A 30 17.58 2.64 -5.37
N ARG A 31 18.72 2.45 -4.68
CA ARG A 31 19.33 3.50 -3.84
C ARG A 31 19.74 4.71 -4.65
N ALA A 32 20.37 4.50 -5.81
CA ALA A 32 20.79 5.59 -6.69
C ALA A 32 19.59 6.41 -7.21
N GLU A 33 18.53 5.73 -7.65
CA GLU A 33 17.30 6.39 -8.08
C GLU A 33 16.61 7.14 -6.93
N ALA A 34 16.54 6.52 -5.74
CA ALA A 34 15.93 7.13 -4.56
C ALA A 34 16.68 8.40 -4.15
N LYS A 35 18.01 8.36 -4.13
CA LYS A 35 18.86 9.53 -3.87
C LYS A 35 18.58 10.65 -4.87
N ALA A 36 18.51 10.32 -6.16
CA ALA A 36 18.31 11.31 -7.22
C ALA A 36 16.90 11.91 -7.21
N ALA A 37 15.87 11.11 -6.91
CA ALA A 37 14.47 11.54 -6.98
C ALA A 37 13.95 12.15 -5.67
N PHE A 38 14.43 11.68 -4.52
CA PHE A 38 13.85 11.99 -3.20
C PHE A 38 14.88 12.52 -2.19
N SER A 39 16.15 12.71 -2.60
CA SER A 39 17.26 13.11 -1.70
C SER A 39 17.43 12.18 -0.48
N ASN A 40 16.97 10.93 -0.61
CA ASN A 40 17.03 9.90 0.43
C ASN A 40 17.34 8.56 -0.24
N ASP A 41 18.45 7.93 0.14
CA ASP A 41 18.93 6.68 -0.45
C ASP A 41 18.54 5.42 0.34
N MET A 42 17.70 5.57 1.37
CA MET A 42 17.17 4.45 2.15
C MET A 42 16.19 3.64 1.31
N VAL A 43 16.41 2.33 1.31
CA VAL A 43 15.54 1.35 0.67
C VAL A 43 15.19 0.25 1.67
N TYR A 44 14.02 -0.36 1.47
CA TYR A 44 13.56 -1.51 2.24
C TYR A 44 13.02 -2.58 1.31
N MET A 45 12.81 -3.78 1.84
CA MET A 45 12.29 -4.93 1.09
C MET A 45 10.95 -5.37 1.66
N GLU A 46 10.01 -5.73 0.79
CA GLU A 46 8.75 -6.35 1.15
C GLU A 46 8.46 -7.57 0.27
N LYS A 47 7.56 -8.44 0.74
CA LYS A 47 7.06 -9.56 -0.07
C LYS A 47 6.40 -8.97 -1.33
N TYR A 48 6.76 -9.50 -2.50
CA TYR A 48 6.11 -9.14 -3.75
C TYR A 48 4.85 -9.99 -3.91
N LEU A 49 3.72 -9.33 -4.17
CA LEU A 49 2.46 -9.98 -4.53
C LEU A 49 2.32 -9.89 -6.06
N GLU A 50 1.91 -10.98 -6.71
CA GLU A 50 1.90 -11.04 -8.18
C GLU A 50 0.71 -10.35 -8.80
N ASN A 51 -0.49 -10.58 -8.24
CA ASN A 51 -1.74 -9.99 -8.71
C ASN A 51 -2.48 -9.27 -7.57
N PRO A 52 -1.84 -8.32 -6.85
CA PRO A 52 -2.50 -7.63 -5.76
C PRO A 52 -3.53 -6.65 -6.31
N ARG A 53 -4.66 -6.56 -5.62
CA ARG A 53 -5.55 -5.40 -5.71
C ARG A 53 -4.98 -4.28 -4.85
N HIS A 54 -5.10 -3.04 -5.30
CA HIS A 54 -4.78 -1.87 -4.50
C HIS A 54 -6.08 -1.40 -3.85
N VAL A 55 -6.24 -1.64 -2.56
CA VAL A 55 -7.45 -1.28 -1.79
C VAL A 55 -7.06 -0.26 -0.75
N GLU A 56 -7.83 0.81 -0.61
CA GLU A 56 -7.51 1.87 0.33
C GLU A 56 -8.69 2.28 1.20
N ILE A 57 -8.44 2.56 2.48
CA ILE A 57 -9.46 2.92 3.46
C ILE A 57 -9.37 4.41 3.74
N GLN A 58 -10.48 5.13 3.52
CA GLN A 58 -10.58 6.52 3.89
C GLN A 58 -10.85 6.65 5.39
N VAL A 59 -10.15 7.56 6.05
CA VAL A 59 -10.37 7.90 7.46
C VAL A 59 -10.52 9.41 7.66
N LEU A 60 -11.27 9.78 8.69
CA LEU A 60 -11.35 11.15 9.22
C LEU A 60 -11.12 11.08 10.74
N ALA A 61 -10.23 11.91 11.26
CA ALA A 61 -9.95 12.01 12.70
C ALA A 61 -9.93 13.47 13.16
N ASP A 62 -10.42 13.73 14.37
CA ASP A 62 -10.50 15.09 14.92
C ASP A 62 -9.28 15.51 15.75
N GLY A 63 -8.42 14.54 16.12
CA GLY A 63 -7.28 14.75 17.03
C GLY A 63 -7.69 14.92 18.50
N GLN A 64 -8.96 14.68 18.85
CA GLN A 64 -9.54 14.78 20.19
C GLN A 64 -10.02 13.41 20.70
N GLY A 65 -9.52 12.33 20.10
CA GLY A 65 -9.85 10.96 20.47
C GLY A 65 -10.93 10.30 19.62
N ASN A 66 -11.45 10.99 18.58
CA ASN A 66 -12.43 10.40 17.67
C ASN A 66 -11.86 10.21 16.27
N ALA A 67 -12.15 9.05 15.68
CA ALA A 67 -11.90 8.78 14.28
C ALA A 67 -12.99 7.86 13.71
N ILE A 68 -13.28 8.06 12.43
CA ILE A 68 -14.20 7.21 11.65
C ILE A 68 -13.51 6.76 10.36
N TYR A 69 -13.98 5.64 9.80
CA TYR A 69 -13.61 5.21 8.45
C TYR A 69 -14.80 5.40 7.50
N LEU A 70 -14.53 5.69 6.23
CA LEU A 70 -15.52 5.94 5.18
C LEU A 70 -15.41 4.89 4.08
N ALA A 71 -15.52 3.61 4.49
CA ALA A 71 -15.32 2.44 3.65
C ALA A 71 -13.97 2.43 2.89
N GLU A 72 -13.85 1.51 1.95
CA GLU A 72 -12.69 1.34 1.07
C GLU A 72 -12.99 1.74 -0.38
N ARG A 73 -11.91 2.01 -1.12
CA ARG A 73 -11.90 2.14 -2.57
C ARG A 73 -10.99 1.07 -3.17
N ASP A 74 -11.38 0.54 -4.33
CA ASP A 74 -10.48 -0.23 -5.18
C ASP A 74 -9.84 0.70 -6.21
N CYS A 75 -8.51 0.77 -6.20
CA CYS A 75 -7.69 1.58 -7.10
C CYS A 75 -6.73 0.70 -7.93
N SER A 76 -7.08 -0.56 -8.16
CA SER A 76 -6.24 -1.55 -8.84
C SER A 76 -6.04 -1.24 -10.31
N MET A 77 -6.98 -0.51 -10.93
CA MET A 77 -6.85 -0.10 -12.33
C MET A 77 -5.86 1.05 -12.46
N GLN A 78 -4.60 0.69 -12.72
CA GLN A 78 -3.49 1.62 -12.81
C GLN A 78 -2.77 1.52 -14.14
N ARG A 79 -2.24 2.65 -14.62
CA ARG A 79 -1.34 2.71 -15.76
C ARG A 79 -0.04 3.36 -15.32
N ARG A 80 1.08 2.65 -15.51
CA ARG A 80 2.42 3.12 -15.06
C ARG A 80 2.41 3.55 -13.59
N HIS A 81 1.77 2.75 -12.72
CA HIS A 81 1.66 2.99 -11.27
C HIS A 81 0.90 4.26 -10.86
N GLN A 82 0.05 4.78 -11.74
CA GLN A 82 -0.88 5.87 -11.45
C GLN A 82 -2.31 5.36 -11.55
N LYS A 83 -3.16 5.73 -10.59
CA LYS A 83 -4.59 5.37 -10.56
C LYS A 83 -5.30 5.95 -11.78
N VAL A 84 -6.06 5.12 -12.49
CA VAL A 84 -6.82 5.50 -13.69
C VAL A 84 -8.31 5.46 -13.41
N VAL A 85 -8.77 4.40 -12.75
CA VAL A 85 -10.16 4.24 -12.30
C VAL A 85 -10.14 3.82 -10.84
N GLU A 86 -11.04 4.41 -10.07
CA GLU A 86 -11.25 4.11 -8.67
C GLU A 86 -12.75 3.84 -8.46
N GLU A 87 -13.08 2.77 -7.74
CA GLU A 87 -14.46 2.40 -7.44
C GLU A 87 -14.69 2.23 -5.94
N ALA A 88 -15.89 2.57 -5.46
CA ALA A 88 -16.26 2.53 -4.05
C ALA A 88 -17.71 2.05 -3.90
N PRO A 89 -17.99 1.09 -2.99
CA PRO A 89 -17.03 0.26 -2.25
C PRO A 89 -16.28 -0.71 -3.16
N ALA A 90 -15.15 -1.27 -2.70
CA ALA A 90 -14.37 -2.23 -3.48
C ALA A 90 -15.16 -3.53 -3.70
N PRO A 91 -15.27 -4.03 -4.94
CA PRO A 91 -15.99 -5.26 -5.24
C PRO A 91 -15.43 -6.47 -4.49
N GLY A 92 -16.29 -7.35 -4.01
CA GLY A 92 -15.88 -8.58 -3.33
C GLY A 92 -15.28 -8.40 -1.93
N ILE A 93 -15.18 -7.17 -1.41
CA ILE A 93 -14.88 -6.94 0.01
C ILE A 93 -16.19 -7.04 0.80
N THR A 94 -16.28 -8.05 1.69
CA THR A 94 -17.50 -8.26 2.47
C THR A 94 -17.69 -7.17 3.52
N PRO A 95 -18.93 -6.89 3.95
CA PRO A 95 -19.20 -5.96 5.05
C PRO A 95 -18.41 -6.26 6.33
N GLU A 96 -18.20 -7.54 6.65
CA GLU A 96 -17.47 -7.99 7.84
C GLU A 96 -15.98 -7.62 7.74
N LEU A 97 -15.36 -7.90 6.59
CA LEU A 97 -13.96 -7.55 6.35
C LEU A 97 -13.76 -6.03 6.33
N ARG A 98 -14.65 -5.30 5.65
CA ARG A 98 -14.66 -3.83 5.62
C ARG A 98 -14.72 -3.24 7.03
N ARG A 99 -15.64 -3.74 7.85
CA ARG A 99 -15.75 -3.31 9.25
C ARG A 99 -14.49 -3.62 10.03
N TYR A 100 -13.99 -4.86 9.92
CA TYR A 100 -12.79 -5.31 10.62
C TYR A 100 -11.57 -4.43 10.33
N ILE A 101 -11.28 -4.17 9.06
CA ILE A 101 -10.11 -3.34 8.68
C ILE A 101 -10.37 -1.85 8.94
N GLY A 102 -11.58 -1.36 8.68
CA GLY A 102 -11.96 0.04 8.88
C GLY A 102 -11.85 0.48 10.34
N GLU A 103 -12.35 -0.34 11.28
CA GLU A 103 -12.24 -0.08 12.71
C GLU A 103 -10.76 -0.02 13.17
N ARG A 104 -9.90 -0.88 12.60
CA ARG A 104 -8.46 -0.87 12.90
C ARG A 104 -7.78 0.39 12.38
N CYS A 105 -8.11 0.85 11.17
CA CYS A 105 -7.58 2.10 10.60
C CYS A 105 -8.00 3.32 11.45
N ALA A 106 -9.28 3.41 11.82
CA ALA A 106 -9.78 4.48 12.68
C ALA A 106 -9.11 4.44 14.05
N LYS A 107 -9.00 3.27 14.67
CA LYS A 107 -8.29 3.11 15.95
C LYS A 107 -6.82 3.53 15.85
N ALA A 108 -6.12 3.16 14.78
CA ALA A 108 -4.73 3.56 14.59
C ALA A 108 -4.59 5.09 14.53
N CYS A 109 -5.51 5.79 13.87
CA CYS A 109 -5.54 7.26 13.88
C CYS A 109 -5.68 7.83 15.29
N VAL A 110 -6.55 7.26 16.13
CA VAL A 110 -6.69 7.68 17.54
C VAL A 110 -5.39 7.44 18.31
N ASP A 111 -4.82 6.25 18.18
CA ASP A 111 -3.62 5.84 18.94
C ASP A 111 -2.40 6.72 18.62
N ILE A 112 -2.28 7.23 17.38
CA ILE A 112 -1.18 8.12 16.96
C ILE A 112 -1.53 9.62 17.04
N GLY A 113 -2.73 9.98 17.50
CA GLY A 113 -3.19 11.37 17.56
C GLY A 113 -3.32 12.03 16.18
N TYR A 114 -3.66 11.26 15.15
CA TYR A 114 -3.86 11.77 13.79
C TYR A 114 -5.04 12.75 13.73
N ARG A 115 -4.92 13.80 12.91
CA ARG A 115 -5.95 14.81 12.71
C ARG A 115 -6.11 15.12 11.22
N GLY A 116 -7.35 15.18 10.76
CA GLY A 116 -7.72 15.49 9.38
C GLY A 116 -8.19 14.27 8.59
N ALA A 117 -8.11 14.39 7.27
CA ALA A 117 -8.46 13.33 6.33
C ALA A 117 -7.21 12.56 5.90
N GLY A 118 -7.27 11.23 6.00
CA GLY A 118 -6.17 10.34 5.67
C GLY A 118 -6.62 9.11 4.91
N THR A 119 -5.67 8.39 4.32
CA THR A 119 -5.94 7.16 3.61
C THR A 119 -4.90 6.12 4.00
N PHE A 120 -5.36 4.93 4.39
CA PHE A 120 -4.50 3.77 4.55
C PHE A 120 -4.55 2.96 3.26
N GLU A 121 -3.41 2.79 2.60
CA GLU A 121 -3.29 1.99 1.38
C GLU A 121 -2.87 0.55 1.70
N PHE A 122 -3.52 -0.41 1.05
CA PHE A 122 -3.27 -1.84 1.22
C PHE A 122 -3.07 -2.50 -0.13
N LEU A 123 -2.18 -3.49 -0.15
CA LEU A 123 -2.20 -4.53 -1.18
C LEU A 123 -3.06 -5.68 -0.68
N PHE A 124 -4.13 -5.99 -1.40
CA PHE A 124 -5.09 -7.03 -1.06
C PHE A 124 -5.00 -8.17 -2.07
N GLU A 125 -4.74 -9.38 -1.58
CA GLU A 125 -4.76 -10.60 -2.38
C GLU A 125 -5.83 -11.52 -1.81
N THR A 126 -6.86 -11.83 -2.59
CA THR A 126 -7.80 -12.88 -2.20
C THR A 126 -7.03 -14.18 -2.22
N ALA A 127 -6.98 -14.90 -1.09
CA ALA A 127 -6.40 -16.23 -1.05
C ALA A 127 -7.15 -17.09 -2.07
N SER A 128 -6.53 -17.32 -3.23
CA SER A 128 -7.03 -18.28 -4.18
C SER A 128 -6.94 -19.63 -3.48
N SER A 129 -8.07 -20.28 -3.25
CA SER A 129 -8.06 -21.70 -2.96
C SER A 129 -7.24 -22.38 -4.06
N ILE A 130 -6.19 -23.10 -3.64
CA ILE A 130 -5.19 -23.85 -4.42
C ILE A 130 -3.90 -23.06 -4.73
N SER A 131 -2.96 -23.12 -3.79
CA SER A 131 -1.59 -23.55 -4.13
C SER A 131 -1.42 -24.94 -3.50
N SER A 132 -1.81 -25.96 -4.27
CA SER A 132 -1.37 -27.32 -4.02
C SER A 132 -0.05 -27.52 -4.74
N LYS A 133 1.01 -27.71 -3.93
CA LYS A 133 2.38 -28.13 -4.26
C LYS A 133 3.31 -27.09 -4.89
#